data_AF-A0A1I5H442-F1
#
_entry.id   AF-A0A1I5H442-F1
#
_cell.length_a   1.000
_cell.length_b   1.000
_cell.length_c   1.000
_cell.angle_alpha   90.00
_cell.angle_beta   90.00
_cell.angle_gamma   90.00
#
_symmetry.space_group_name_H-M   'P 1'
#
loop_
_entity.id
_entity.type
_entity.pdbx_description
1 polymer ?
#
loop_
_entity_poly.entity_id
_entity_poly.type
_entity_poly.pdbx_seq_one_letter_code
_entity_poly.pdbx_strand_id
1 'polypeptide(L)'
;MRQVPLPVLGGRVKDRLEELIRAKADGHGWQIVALEVMPDHVHLFVRAHRNTSRTCARCGHCAAENRVTQAAFACTACGHTAHADVSAAINILRAGLALRDAAEAA
;
A
#
# COMPACT_ATOMS: atom_id res chain seq x y z
N MET A 1 -37.59 14.49 14.55
CA MET A 1 -36.98 14.14 13.26
C MET A 1 -35.48 14.09 13.47
N ARG A 2 -34.84 12.91 13.37
CA ARG A 2 -33.37 12.82 13.43
C ARG A 2 -32.83 13.39 12.12
N GLN A 3 -32.04 14.46 12.17
CA GLN A 3 -31.23 14.88 11.02
C GLN A 3 -30.28 13.72 10.69
N VAL A 4 -30.44 13.11 9.52
CA VAL A 4 -29.42 12.23 8.96
C VAL A 4 -28.36 13.17 8.36
N PRO A 5 -27.08 13.07 8.75
CA PRO A 5 -26.04 13.88 8.14
C PRO A 5 -26.03 13.65 6.64
N LEU A 6 -25.88 14.72 5.87
CA LEU A 6 -25.68 14.59 4.42
C LEU A 6 -24.44 13.71 4.18
N PRO A 7 -24.50 12.76 3.25
CA PRO A 7 -23.36 11.91 2.93
C PRO A 7 -22.20 12.77 2.43
N VAL A 8 -21.04 12.69 3.10
CA VAL A 8 -19.83 13.45 2.75
C VAL A 8 -19.31 12.99 1.39
N LEU A 9 -19.35 11.68 1.15
CA LEU A 9 -18.89 11.03 -0.07
C LEU A 9 -20.10 10.61 -0.94
N GLY A 10 -21.00 11.56 -1.21
CA GLY A 10 -22.19 11.35 -2.05
C GLY A 10 -22.13 12.09 -3.39
N GLY A 11 -22.93 11.64 -4.36
CA GLY A 11 -23.11 12.28 -5.67
C GLY A 11 -21.78 12.63 -6.36
N ARG A 12 -21.63 13.89 -6.80
CA ARG A 12 -20.43 14.36 -7.52
C ARG A 12 -19.11 14.16 -6.76
N VAL A 13 -19.14 14.16 -5.41
CA VAL A 13 -17.93 13.94 -4.60
C VAL A 13 -17.47 12.49 -4.72
N LYS A 14 -18.40 11.54 -4.66
CA LYS A 14 -18.13 10.12 -4.90
C LYS A 14 -17.52 9.92 -6.29
N ASP A 15 -18.19 10.44 -7.32
CA ASP A 15 -17.78 10.23 -8.71
C ASP A 15 -16.35 10.76 -8.94
N ARG A 16 -16.06 11.97 -8.44
CA ARG A 16 -14.73 12.57 -8.56
C ARG A 16 -13.68 11.81 -7.75
N LEU A 17 -14.02 11.32 -6.57
CA LEU A 17 -13.10 10.53 -5.75
C LEU A 17 -12.72 9.21 -6.43
N GLU A 18 -13.69 8.50 -7.01
CA GLU A 18 -13.43 7.26 -7.75
C GLU A 18 -12.52 7.50 -8.96
N GLU A 19 -12.77 8.57 -9.72
CA GLU A 19 -11.92 8.97 -10.85
C GLU A 19 -10.47 9.24 -10.39
N LEU A 20 -10.30 10.04 -9.34
CA LEU A 20 -8.98 10.39 -8.80
C LEU A 20 -8.22 9.17 -8.27
N ILE A 21 -8.90 8.25 -7.58
CA ILE A 21 -8.29 7.01 -7.07
C ILE A 21 -7.79 6.15 -8.24
N ARG A 22 -8.59 5.98 -9.29
CA ARG A 22 -8.22 5.20 -10.48
C ARG A 22 -7.05 5.85 -11.22
N ALA A 23 -7.14 7.14 -11.50
CA ALA A 23 -6.05 7.88 -12.14
C ALA A 23 -4.74 7.79 -11.35
N LYS A 24 -4.81 7.82 -10.01
CA LYS A 24 -3.62 7.67 -9.16
C LYS A 24 -3.09 6.25 -9.19
N ALA A 25 -3.95 5.24 -9.15
CA ALA A 25 -3.52 3.85 -9.25
C ALA A 25 -2.83 3.59 -10.60
N ASP A 26 -3.40 4.06 -11.70
CA ASP A 26 -2.83 3.92 -13.04
C ASP A 26 -1.47 4.63 -13.17
N GLY A 27 -1.38 5.87 -12.69
CA GLY A 27 -0.13 6.64 -12.70
C GLY A 27 0.99 6.02 -11.86
N HIS A 28 0.66 5.12 -10.93
CA HIS A 28 1.62 4.40 -10.08
C HIS A 28 1.77 2.92 -10.47
N GLY A 29 1.05 2.45 -11.50
CA GLY A 29 1.03 1.04 -11.89
C GLY A 29 0.46 0.10 -10.80
N TRP A 30 -0.38 0.64 -9.92
CA TRP A 30 -1.00 -0.11 -8.83
C TRP A 30 -2.26 -0.82 -9.30
N GLN A 31 -2.45 -2.06 -8.86
CA GLN A 31 -3.67 -2.80 -9.15
C GLN A 31 -4.69 -2.59 -8.04
N ILE A 32 -5.82 -1.95 -8.35
CA ILE A 32 -6.99 -1.91 -7.45
C ILE A 32 -7.64 -3.30 -7.48
N VAL A 33 -7.69 -3.96 -6.32
CA VAL A 33 -8.34 -5.27 -6.15
C VAL A 33 -9.82 -5.07 -5.79
N ALA A 34 -10.10 -4.08 -4.95
CA ALA A 34 -11.45 -3.69 -4.55
C ALA A 34 -11.48 -2.18 -4.26
N LEU A 35 -12.56 -1.51 -4.67
CA LEU A 35 -12.84 -0.11 -4.35
C LEU A 35 -14.34 0.07 -4.15
N GLU A 36 -14.73 0.49 -2.95
CA GLU A 36 -16.09 0.87 -2.61
C GLU A 36 -16.06 2.24 -1.90
N VAL A 37 -16.80 3.21 -2.44
CA VAL A 37 -16.99 4.51 -1.78
C VAL A 37 -18.31 4.48 -1.03
N MET A 38 -18.20 4.43 0.30
CA MET A 38 -19.31 4.52 1.24
C MET A 38 -19.60 5.99 1.55
N PRO A 39 -20.81 6.34 2.05
CA PRO A 39 -21.17 7.73 2.38
C PRO A 39 -20.19 8.49 3.29
N ASP A 40 -19.48 7.80 4.18
CA ASP A 40 -18.61 8.35 5.23
C ASP A 40 -17.17 7.80 5.21
N HIS A 41 -16.86 6.76 4.43
CA HIS A 41 -15.51 6.19 4.29
C HIS A 41 -15.30 5.51 2.94
N VAL A 42 -14.08 5.03 2.69
CA VAL A 42 -13.72 4.28 1.47
C VAL A 42 -13.08 2.96 1.88
N HIS A 43 -13.55 1.87 1.29
CA HIS A 43 -12.82 0.61 1.29
C HIS A 43 -11.98 0.54 0.01
N LEU A 44 -10.66 0.55 0.17
CA LEU A 44 -9.72 0.49 -0.95
C LEU A 44 -8.67 -0.58 -0.67
N PHE A 45 -8.68 -1.63 -1.48
CA PHE A 45 -7.66 -2.67 -1.47
C PHE A 45 -6.80 -2.56 -2.71
N VAL A 46 -5.50 -2.31 -2.54
CA VAL A 46 -4.57 -2.04 -3.63
C VAL A 46 -3.34 -2.92 -3.50
N ARG A 47 -2.89 -3.46 -4.62
CA ARG A 47 -1.60 -4.13 -4.76
C ARG A 47 -0.61 -3.17 -5.40
N ALA A 48 0.21 -2.53 -4.57
CA ALA A 48 1.12 -1.45 -4.97
C ALA A 48 2.55 -1.91 -5.28
N HIS A 49 3.01 -3.01 -4.69
CA HIS A 49 4.40 -3.44 -4.79
C HIS A 49 4.48 -4.97 -4.70
N ARG A 50 5.40 -5.55 -5.47
CA ARG A 50 5.70 -6.99 -5.38
C ARG A 50 6.88 -7.18 -4.45
N ASN A 51 6.87 -8.28 -3.71
CA ASN A 51 8.02 -8.79 -2.95
C ASN A 51 8.42 -8.01 -1.69
N THR A 52 7.67 -7.02 -1.22
CA THR A 52 8.04 -6.29 0.02
C THR A 52 8.12 -7.19 1.25
N SER A 53 7.32 -8.25 1.33
CA SER A 53 7.42 -9.25 2.41
C SER A 53 8.55 -10.27 2.21
N ARG A 54 9.27 -10.21 1.09
CA ARG A 54 10.37 -11.11 0.70
C ARG A 54 11.71 -10.38 0.66
N THR A 55 11.70 -9.06 0.53
CA THR A 55 12.88 -8.21 0.57
C THR A 55 13.31 -7.96 2.01
N CYS A 56 14.59 -8.07 2.31
CA CYS A 56 15.12 -7.74 3.61
C CYS A 56 15.21 -6.22 3.80
N ALA A 57 14.50 -5.70 4.80
CA ALA A 57 14.61 -4.30 5.21
C ALA A 57 16.00 -3.93 5.76
N ARG A 58 16.91 -4.88 6.00
CA ARG A 58 18.27 -4.56 6.45
C ARG A 58 19.27 -4.46 5.30
N CYS A 59 19.28 -5.44 4.40
CA CYS A 59 20.31 -5.55 3.36
C CYS A 59 19.77 -5.51 1.92
N GLY A 60 18.45 -5.43 1.71
CA GLY A 60 17.83 -5.40 0.38
C GLY A 60 17.76 -6.76 -0.32
N HIS A 61 18.33 -7.83 0.24
CA HIS A 61 18.26 -9.16 -0.36
C HIS A 61 16.79 -9.65 -0.45
N CYS A 62 16.34 -10.01 -1.64
CA CYS A 62 15.00 -10.52 -1.90
C CYS A 62 15.04 -12.01 -2.23
N ALA A 63 14.40 -12.83 -1.41
CA ALA A 63 14.30 -14.28 -1.60
C ALA A 63 12.94 -14.78 -1.10
N ALA A 64 12.41 -15.86 -1.69
CA ALA A 64 11.12 -16.42 -1.27
C ALA A 64 11.20 -16.99 0.16
N GLU A 65 12.35 -17.57 0.46
CA GLU A 65 12.73 -18.21 1.72
C GLU A 65 12.81 -17.21 2.87
N ASN A 66 12.94 -15.91 2.56
CA ASN A 66 12.97 -14.88 3.60
C ASN A 66 11.65 -14.78 4.37
N ARG A 67 10.51 -15.13 3.74
CA ARG A 67 9.20 -15.19 4.40
C ARG A 67 8.92 -16.63 4.83
N VAL A 68 9.31 -16.96 6.05
CA VAL A 68 9.22 -18.31 6.60
C VAL A 68 7.76 -18.71 6.87
N THR A 69 6.98 -17.80 7.46
CA THR A 69 5.54 -17.97 7.68
C THR A 69 4.79 -16.67 7.40
N GLN A 70 3.47 -16.65 7.62
CA GLN A 70 2.70 -15.41 7.54
C GLN A 70 3.29 -14.32 8.46
N ALA A 71 3.73 -14.71 9.67
CA ALA A 71 4.25 -13.81 10.70
C ALA A 71 5.79 -13.74 10.75
N ALA A 72 6.49 -14.82 10.42
CA ALA A 72 7.95 -14.89 10.60
C ALA A 72 8.73 -14.52 9.33
N PHE A 73 9.74 -13.67 9.50
CA PHE A 73 10.71 -13.30 8.47
C PHE A 73 12.15 -13.56 8.96
N ALA A 74 12.98 -14.16 8.11
CA ALA A 74 14.39 -14.40 8.38
C ALA A 74 15.20 -14.28 7.09
N CYS A 75 16.06 -13.26 7.00
CA CYS A 75 16.87 -13.04 5.80
C CYS A 75 17.95 -14.11 5.65
N THR A 76 17.93 -14.86 4.56
CA THR A 76 18.93 -15.90 4.24
C THR A 76 20.34 -15.33 4.00
N ALA A 77 20.46 -14.07 3.58
CA ALA A 77 21.75 -13.42 3.33
C ALA A 77 22.42 -12.79 4.57
N CYS A 78 21.67 -12.17 5.48
CA CYS A 78 22.25 -11.39 6.59
C CYS A 78 21.77 -11.79 7.99
N GLY A 79 20.92 -12.83 8.09
CA GLY A 79 20.39 -13.34 9.35
C GLY A 79 19.38 -12.44 10.06
N HIS A 80 18.99 -11.30 9.46
CA HIS A 80 18.02 -10.40 10.08
C HIS A 80 16.65 -11.07 10.22
N THR A 81 16.13 -11.09 11.45
CA THR A 81 14.81 -11.60 11.77
C THR A 81 13.85 -10.47 12.15
N ALA A 82 12.57 -10.63 11.79
CA ALA A 82 11.52 -9.68 12.10
C ALA A 82 10.15 -10.34 11.96
N HIS A 83 9.09 -9.60 12.31
CA HIS A 83 7.75 -9.93 11.82
C HIS A 83 7.67 -9.62 10.32
N ALA A 84 7.09 -10.50 9.52
CA ALA A 84 7.03 -10.36 8.06
C ALA A 84 6.30 -9.08 7.62
N ASP A 85 5.21 -8.73 8.31
CA ASP A 85 4.47 -7.49 8.00
C ASP A 85 5.24 -6.24 8.43
N VAL A 86 6.07 -6.30 9.47
CA VAL A 86 6.94 -5.18 9.87
C VAL A 86 8.05 -4.98 8.83
N SER A 87 8.70 -6.06 8.40
CA SER A 87 9.69 -6.01 7.32
C SER A 87 9.08 -5.46 6.03
N ALA A 88 7.87 -5.92 5.67
CA ALA A 88 7.13 -5.41 4.52
C ALA A 88 6.82 -3.91 4.67
N ALA A 89 6.28 -3.47 5.80
CA ALA A 89 5.96 -2.06 6.05
C ALA A 89 7.18 -1.15 5.90
N ILE A 90 8.35 -1.55 6.41
CA ILE A 90 9.59 -0.79 6.25
C ILE A 90 9.99 -0.69 4.77
N ASN A 91 9.89 -1.80 4.02
CA ASN A 91 10.18 -1.77 2.58
C ASN A 91 9.20 -0.88 1.81
N ILE A 92 7.92 -0.87 2.17
CA ILE A 92 6.89 0.00 1.58
C ILE A 92 7.22 1.46 1.86
N LEU A 93 7.54 1.80 3.11
CA LEU A 93 7.92 3.15 3.50
C LEU A 93 9.11 3.63 2.67
N ARG A 94 10.17 2.82 2.56
CA ARG A 94 11.36 3.18 1.78
C ARG A 94 11.06 3.40 0.30
N ALA A 95 10.24 2.52 -0.30
CA ALA A 95 9.83 2.69 -1.68
C ALA A 95 9.03 3.98 -1.88
N GLY A 96 8.11 4.29 -0.95
CA GLY A 96 7.32 5.52 -0.98
C GLY A 96 8.17 6.79 -0.84
N LEU A 97 9.13 6.79 0.08
CA LEU A 97 10.08 7.89 0.25
C LEU A 97 10.91 8.11 -1.02
N ALA A 98 11.48 7.04 -1.59
CA ALA A 98 12.26 7.13 -2.82
C ALA A 98 11.45 7.68 -4.01
N LEU A 99 10.18 7.28 -4.15
CA LEU A 99 9.28 7.81 -5.18
C LEU A 99 8.97 9.29 -4.97
N ARG A 100 8.74 9.71 -3.71
CA ARG A 100 8.49 11.11 -3.39
C ARG A 100 9.71 11.96 -3.69
N ASP A 101 10.89 11.53 -3.24
CA ASP A 101 12.13 12.27 -3.44
C ASP A 101 12.47 12.37 -4.95
N ALA A 102 12.20 11.32 -5.73
CA ALA A 102 12.35 11.36 -7.19
C ALA A 102 11.36 12.31 -7.88
N ALA A 103 10.12 12.40 -7.39
CA ALA A 103 9.11 13.32 -7.92
C ALA A 103 9.39 14.79 -7.56
N GLU A 104 9.99 15.04 -6.39
CA GLU A 104 10.42 16.38 -5.97
C GLU A 104 11.66 16.87 -6.75
N ALA A 105 12.46 15.94 -7.28
CA ALA A 105 13.66 16.24 -8.06
C ALA A 105 13.41 16.42 -9.58
N ALA A 106 12.20 16.13 -10.07
CA ALA A 106 11.80 16.18 -11.48
C ALA A 106 11.08 17.50 -11.83
#